data_AF-A0A7R9YPD8-F1
#
_entry.id   AF-A0A7R9YPD8-F1
#
_cell.length_a   1.000
_cell.length_b   1.000
_cell.length_c   1.000
_cell.angle_alpha   90.00
_cell.angle_beta   90.00
_cell.angle_gamma   90.00
#
_symmetry.space_group_name_H-M   'P 1'
#
loop_
_entity.id
_entity.type
_entity.pdbx_description
1 polymer ?
#
loop_
_entity_poly.entity_id
_entity_poly.type
_entity_poly.pdbx_seq_one_letter_code
_entity_poly.pdbx_strand_id
1 'polypeptide(L)'
;TNNTIPCRPGCTDSLHPDFDPGATCTGVAGACTTYQGGCTFSGALNYDSAANNETGTCIIPIPGCTDSTKLGYSPTANVPRNAPEFGFCYDRIPGCTHAAAVNYDSSATQTDLANFSSICAYQYVGCSDPAAYNYWSIANAGSNAELCVYWTTGCNAPSATNFDSAVDAYAPGSCEFAIEGCVDPTALDFYAGATVQATAPCVASVVGCMDPNSADFDSAANVDAGTCSYAKTGCTDSLALNYDPLAQVGDGSCIALVEGCVIPGFDEYAPDANKLADGACATAKVYGCRDSAAANYNAAATADQAEWAEDHPTLRQDLFACVPAVYGCMASQAVNFNPSATLPGSMTGPGEPCTFFYEADPPASSASDEIDHVRGGVGCTDAAAANFDSQATVATNDQCVYAGCNVPASPDFDASANARADADSGIACAPPVHGCTDAAALNYVVGAGANADSGHCAVL
;
A
#
# COMPACT_ATOMS: atom_id res chain seq x y z
N THR A 1 2.74 17.12 -171.20
CA THR A 1 3.19 16.29 -170.05
C THR A 1 4.01 17.22 -169.16
N ASN A 2 3.72 17.56 -167.90
CA ASN A 2 2.86 17.04 -166.83
C ASN A 2 2.37 18.20 -165.95
N ASN A 3 1.30 17.92 -165.19
CA ASN A 3 0.60 18.78 -164.23
C ASN A 3 0.91 18.28 -162.80
N THR A 4 1.32 19.13 -161.83
CA THR A 4 0.98 19.13 -160.37
C THR A 4 1.81 20.15 -159.54
N ILE A 5 1.20 20.62 -158.44
CA ILE A 5 1.35 21.86 -157.64
C ILE A 5 2.38 21.73 -156.47
N PRO A 6 3.07 22.80 -156.00
CA PRO A 6 4.00 22.74 -154.85
C PRO A 6 3.27 22.71 -153.47
N CYS A 7 3.77 21.92 -152.49
CA CYS A 7 3.26 21.85 -151.10
C CYS A 7 4.09 22.71 -150.12
N ARG A 8 3.50 23.19 -149.00
CA ARG A 8 4.17 24.02 -147.96
C ARG A 8 4.54 23.17 -146.72
N PRO A 9 5.84 23.06 -146.34
CA PRO A 9 6.28 22.29 -145.16
C PRO A 9 5.98 22.97 -143.81
N GLY A 10 5.64 22.20 -142.78
CA GLY A 10 5.48 22.63 -141.37
C GLY A 10 4.85 21.55 -140.47
N CYS A 11 4.85 21.75 -139.15
CA CYS A 11 4.34 20.77 -138.17
C CYS A 11 2.80 20.78 -138.14
N THR A 12 2.14 19.66 -138.46
CA THR A 12 0.66 19.60 -138.58
C THR A 12 -0.05 19.06 -137.33
N ASP A 13 0.68 18.75 -136.25
CA ASP A 13 0.08 18.31 -134.98
C ASP A 13 -0.22 19.52 -134.10
N SER A 14 -1.50 19.76 -133.81
CA SER A 14 -1.99 20.89 -133.01
C SER A 14 -1.49 20.93 -131.57
N LEU A 15 -0.94 19.83 -131.04
CA LEU A 15 -0.41 19.76 -129.69
C LEU A 15 1.11 19.99 -129.62
N HIS A 16 1.78 20.14 -130.76
CA HIS A 16 3.21 20.45 -130.80
C HIS A 16 3.48 21.95 -130.59
N PRO A 17 4.52 22.36 -129.84
CA PRO A 17 4.84 23.78 -129.62
C PRO A 17 5.04 24.59 -130.91
N ASP A 18 5.52 23.93 -131.97
CA ASP A 18 5.82 24.52 -133.29
C ASP A 18 4.72 24.25 -134.36
N PHE A 19 3.46 24.04 -133.96
CA PHE A 19 2.35 23.79 -134.89
C PHE A 19 2.12 24.95 -135.90
N ASP A 20 2.14 24.65 -137.21
CA ASP A 20 1.81 25.61 -138.28
C ASP A 20 0.49 25.18 -138.98
N PRO A 21 -0.62 25.91 -138.77
CA PRO A 21 -1.91 25.57 -139.38
C PRO A 21 -1.95 25.74 -140.91
N GLY A 22 -0.93 26.35 -141.52
CA GLY A 22 -0.78 26.50 -142.98
C GLY A 22 0.08 25.44 -143.66
N ALA A 23 0.54 24.41 -142.93
CA ALA A 23 1.35 23.32 -143.48
C ALA A 23 0.47 22.26 -144.17
N THR A 24 0.84 21.86 -145.38
CA THR A 24 0.04 20.93 -146.20
C THR A 24 0.70 19.57 -146.44
N CYS A 25 1.90 19.34 -145.89
CA CYS A 25 2.66 18.09 -146.01
C CYS A 25 3.67 17.97 -144.84
N THR A 26 3.69 16.80 -144.17
CA THR A 26 4.65 16.46 -143.12
C THR A 26 5.77 15.56 -143.65
N GLY A 27 6.99 15.71 -143.12
CA GLY A 27 8.14 14.86 -143.47
C GLY A 27 9.35 15.57 -144.09
N VAL A 28 9.40 16.90 -144.07
CA VAL A 28 10.63 17.65 -144.39
C VAL A 28 11.49 17.73 -143.13
N ALA A 29 12.72 17.20 -143.17
CA ALA A 29 13.65 17.24 -142.06
C ALA A 29 13.92 18.69 -141.61
N GLY A 30 13.77 18.96 -140.30
CA GLY A 30 13.92 20.29 -139.70
C GLY A 30 12.61 21.05 -139.43
N ALA A 31 11.44 20.45 -139.69
CA ALA A 31 10.14 21.13 -139.49
C ALA A 31 9.53 21.02 -138.07
N CYS A 32 10.04 20.17 -137.17
CA CYS A 32 9.61 20.06 -135.76
C CYS A 32 10.78 19.65 -134.82
N THR A 33 10.89 20.22 -133.61
CA THR A 33 11.95 19.91 -132.61
C THR A 33 11.56 18.77 -131.64
N THR A 34 12.53 18.05 -131.03
CA THR A 34 12.28 16.89 -130.12
C THR A 34 12.11 17.28 -128.65
N TYR A 35 11.10 16.72 -127.95
CA TYR A 35 10.77 16.98 -126.54
C TYR A 35 11.80 16.39 -125.55
N GLN A 36 12.32 17.19 -124.60
CA GLN A 36 13.16 16.74 -123.48
C GLN A 36 12.72 17.38 -122.15
N GLY A 37 12.24 16.54 -121.22
CA GLY A 37 11.77 16.97 -119.90
C GLY A 37 12.86 16.91 -118.82
N GLY A 38 12.97 17.95 -117.99
CA GLY A 38 13.90 18.04 -116.86
C GLY A 38 13.64 19.29 -116.01
N CYS A 39 14.56 19.65 -115.10
CA CYS A 39 14.44 20.93 -114.37
C CYS A 39 15.09 22.05 -115.20
N THR A 40 14.29 23.02 -115.60
CA THR A 40 14.68 24.19 -116.41
C THR A 40 15.10 25.38 -115.56
N PHE A 41 14.88 25.34 -114.24
CA PHE A 41 15.28 26.41 -113.33
C PHE A 41 16.80 26.37 -113.03
N SER A 42 17.55 27.35 -113.54
CA SER A 42 19.01 27.42 -113.41
C SER A 42 19.52 27.55 -111.96
N GLY A 43 18.65 27.87 -111.00
CA GLY A 43 19.00 27.94 -109.58
C GLY A 43 18.73 26.65 -108.80
N ALA A 44 18.19 25.59 -109.43
CA ALA A 44 17.99 24.31 -108.79
C ALA A 44 19.29 23.49 -108.76
N LEU A 45 19.44 22.64 -107.75
CA LEU A 45 20.60 21.74 -107.63
C LEU A 45 20.66 20.69 -108.76
N ASN A 46 19.52 20.37 -109.38
CA ASN A 46 19.41 19.42 -110.48
C ASN A 46 18.95 20.07 -111.79
N TYR A 47 19.33 21.34 -112.02
CA TYR A 47 19.11 22.01 -113.29
C TYR A 47 19.70 21.22 -114.46
N ASP A 48 18.91 21.03 -115.52
CA ASP A 48 19.31 20.40 -116.78
C ASP A 48 19.23 21.42 -117.92
N SER A 49 20.39 21.79 -118.45
CA SER A 49 20.51 22.74 -119.55
C SER A 49 19.96 22.24 -120.89
N ALA A 50 19.70 20.95 -121.03
CA ALA A 50 19.10 20.36 -122.24
C ALA A 50 17.57 20.26 -122.16
N ALA A 51 16.99 20.42 -120.97
CA ALA A 51 15.54 20.36 -120.78
C ALA A 51 14.86 21.58 -121.43
N ASN A 52 13.89 21.33 -122.30
CA ASN A 52 13.04 22.35 -122.91
C ASN A 52 11.60 22.31 -122.37
N ASN A 53 11.33 21.42 -121.42
CA ASN A 53 10.07 21.34 -120.70
C ASN A 53 10.31 21.04 -119.21
N GLU A 54 9.70 21.84 -118.33
CA GLU A 54 9.82 21.72 -116.88
C GLU A 54 8.98 20.53 -116.36
N THR A 55 9.63 19.59 -115.68
CA THR A 55 8.97 18.40 -115.12
C THR A 55 8.53 18.56 -113.66
N GLY A 56 8.81 19.70 -113.03
CA GLY A 56 8.49 19.96 -111.63
C GLY A 56 9.40 19.24 -110.64
N THR A 57 10.54 18.74 -111.11
CA THR A 57 11.49 17.94 -110.32
C THR A 57 12.63 18.79 -109.72
N CYS A 58 12.56 20.12 -109.84
CA CYS A 58 13.60 21.03 -109.35
C CYS A 58 13.82 20.95 -107.83
N ILE A 59 15.05 20.63 -107.44
CA ILE A 59 15.51 20.64 -106.05
C ILE A 59 16.04 22.04 -105.73
N ILE A 60 15.28 22.80 -104.95
CA ILE A 60 15.67 24.15 -104.56
C ILE A 60 16.74 24.10 -103.46
N PRO A 61 17.85 24.83 -103.59
CA PRO A 61 18.86 24.91 -102.54
C PRO A 61 18.33 25.67 -101.32
N ILE A 62 18.26 24.99 -100.18
CA ILE A 62 17.92 25.52 -98.86
C ILE A 62 19.22 25.51 -98.03
N PRO A 63 19.86 26.69 -97.85
CA PRO A 63 21.06 26.78 -97.02
C PRO A 63 20.77 26.50 -95.56
N GLY A 64 21.65 25.76 -94.89
CA GLY A 64 21.59 25.56 -93.45
C GLY A 64 22.54 24.47 -92.97
N CYS A 65 22.52 24.19 -91.66
CA CYS A 65 23.33 23.13 -91.07
C CYS A 65 22.69 21.77 -91.41
N THR A 66 23.38 20.96 -92.20
CA THR A 66 22.91 19.63 -92.64
C THR A 66 23.41 18.50 -91.74
N ASP A 67 24.25 18.80 -90.75
CA ASP A 67 24.79 17.82 -89.79
C ASP A 67 23.89 17.72 -88.56
N SER A 68 23.24 16.57 -88.39
CA SER A 68 22.31 16.30 -87.29
C SER A 68 22.95 16.27 -85.90
N THR A 69 24.28 16.24 -85.82
CA THR A 69 25.02 16.22 -84.55
C THR A 69 25.34 17.62 -84.00
N LYS A 70 25.17 18.67 -84.80
CA LYS A 70 25.53 20.06 -84.47
C LYS A 70 24.30 20.85 -83.99
N LEU A 71 24.55 21.94 -83.26
CA LEU A 71 23.50 22.93 -82.97
C LEU A 71 23.13 23.68 -84.24
N GLY A 72 21.85 24.00 -84.42
CA GLY A 72 21.32 24.67 -85.60
C GLY A 72 21.04 23.74 -86.80
N TYR A 73 21.14 22.42 -86.62
CA TYR A 73 20.70 21.44 -87.63
C TYR A 73 19.29 21.72 -88.11
N SER A 74 19.11 21.80 -89.43
CA SER A 74 17.81 21.90 -90.08
C SER A 74 17.58 20.66 -90.95
N PRO A 75 16.53 19.86 -90.68
CA PRO A 75 16.23 18.69 -91.49
C PRO A 75 15.76 19.03 -92.92
N THR A 76 15.46 20.31 -93.20
CA THR A 76 15.07 20.80 -94.52
C THR A 76 16.22 21.45 -95.29
N ALA A 77 17.38 21.68 -94.66
CA ALA A 77 18.55 22.20 -95.34
C ALA A 77 19.17 21.11 -96.23
N ASN A 78 19.50 21.46 -97.47
CA ASN A 78 20.14 20.57 -98.43
C ASN A 78 21.43 21.16 -99.04
N VAL A 79 21.83 22.35 -98.59
CA VAL A 79 23.12 22.97 -98.94
C VAL A 79 23.84 23.42 -97.66
N PRO A 80 25.03 22.87 -97.35
CA PRO A 80 25.80 23.29 -96.18
C PRO A 80 26.32 24.72 -96.35
N ARG A 81 26.06 25.59 -95.36
CA ARG A 81 26.58 26.97 -95.35
C ARG A 81 26.97 27.40 -93.93
N ASN A 82 28.22 27.83 -93.74
CA ASN A 82 28.75 28.29 -92.45
C ASN A 82 28.65 29.83 -92.32
N ALA A 83 27.49 30.41 -92.62
CA ALA A 83 27.29 31.86 -92.60
C ALA A 83 26.44 32.29 -91.38
N PRO A 84 26.82 33.36 -90.66
CA PRO A 84 26.15 33.81 -89.43
C PRO A 84 24.70 34.29 -89.61
N GLU A 85 24.27 34.57 -90.85
CA GLU A 85 22.96 35.16 -91.14
C GLU A 85 21.84 34.13 -91.32
N PHE A 86 22.14 32.82 -91.41
CA PHE A 86 21.15 31.77 -91.74
C PHE A 86 21.15 30.55 -90.80
N GLY A 87 21.54 30.74 -89.54
CA GLY A 87 21.52 29.69 -88.53
C GLY A 87 22.90 29.05 -88.38
N PHE A 88 23.49 29.26 -87.22
CA PHE A 88 24.85 28.82 -86.93
C PHE A 88 24.92 27.29 -86.79
N CYS A 89 25.93 26.68 -87.40
CA CYS A 89 26.25 25.26 -87.27
C CYS A 89 27.44 25.12 -86.32
N TYR A 90 27.18 24.88 -85.03
CA TYR A 90 28.22 24.82 -83.99
C TYR A 90 28.30 23.44 -83.33
N ASP A 91 29.49 23.13 -82.81
CA ASP A 91 29.70 21.96 -81.96
C ASP A 91 28.88 22.09 -80.66
N ARG A 92 28.22 21.00 -80.27
CA ARG A 92 27.68 20.86 -78.91
C ARG A 92 28.85 20.65 -77.97
N ILE A 93 29.17 21.67 -77.17
CA ILE A 93 30.13 21.57 -76.06
C ILE A 93 29.31 21.53 -74.78
N PRO A 94 29.13 20.36 -74.15
CA PRO A 94 28.35 20.22 -72.92
C PRO A 94 29.08 20.90 -71.76
N GLY A 95 28.39 21.75 -71.01
CA GLY A 95 28.94 22.41 -69.83
C GLY A 95 27.98 23.46 -69.25
N CYS A 96 28.33 24.04 -68.11
CA CYS A 96 27.48 25.06 -67.50
C CYS A 96 27.73 26.44 -68.15
N THR A 97 26.72 27.01 -68.79
CA THR A 97 26.81 28.34 -69.43
C THR A 97 26.50 29.50 -68.47
N HIS A 98 26.17 29.21 -67.21
CA HIS A 98 25.81 30.21 -66.21
C HIS A 98 27.04 30.71 -65.45
N ALA A 99 27.38 31.99 -65.60
CA ALA A 99 28.57 32.60 -64.98
C ALA A 99 28.59 32.54 -63.45
N ALA A 100 27.43 32.36 -62.80
CA ALA A 100 27.32 32.24 -61.35
C ALA A 100 27.56 30.80 -60.82
N ALA A 101 27.69 29.81 -61.70
CA ALA A 101 28.00 28.44 -61.30
C ALA A 101 29.50 28.28 -61.04
N VAL A 102 29.86 27.49 -60.03
CA VAL A 102 31.28 27.18 -59.71
C VAL A 102 31.95 26.33 -60.78
N ASN A 103 31.18 25.61 -61.58
CA ASN A 103 31.66 24.87 -62.74
C ASN A 103 31.20 25.51 -64.06
N TYR A 104 31.06 26.84 -64.07
CA TYR A 104 30.90 27.62 -65.29
C TYR A 104 32.02 27.32 -66.28
N ASP A 105 31.64 27.04 -67.52
CA ASP A 105 32.56 26.86 -68.64
C ASP A 105 32.21 27.87 -69.73
N SER A 106 33.10 28.84 -69.94
CA SER A 106 32.93 29.88 -70.96
C SER A 106 32.94 29.37 -72.39
N SER A 107 33.38 28.12 -72.61
CA SER A 107 33.36 27.45 -73.90
C SER A 107 32.12 26.59 -74.15
N ALA A 108 31.29 26.37 -73.13
CA ALA A 108 30.06 25.58 -73.26
C ALA A 108 29.04 26.30 -74.15
N THR A 109 28.40 25.53 -75.04
CA THR A 109 27.42 26.06 -76.01
C THR A 109 25.98 25.62 -75.70
N GLN A 110 25.78 24.67 -74.79
CA GLN A 110 24.47 24.25 -74.28
C GLN A 110 24.59 23.55 -72.91
N THR A 111 23.66 23.87 -71.99
CA THR A 111 23.40 23.08 -70.78
C THR A 111 22.57 21.86 -71.18
N ASP A 112 23.19 20.69 -71.26
CA ASP A 112 22.54 19.46 -71.73
C ASP A 112 21.42 19.00 -70.78
N LEU A 113 20.23 18.78 -71.34
CA LEU A 113 19.05 18.26 -70.65
C LEU A 113 18.66 16.94 -71.34
N ALA A 114 19.32 15.87 -70.92
CA ALA A 114 18.87 14.50 -71.16
C ALA A 114 19.35 13.59 -70.02
N ASN A 115 18.55 13.51 -68.95
CA ASN A 115 18.74 12.66 -67.77
C ASN A 115 19.94 12.99 -66.87
N PHE A 116 19.72 13.88 -65.89
CA PHE A 116 20.06 13.77 -64.47
C PHE A 116 20.24 15.18 -63.88
N SER A 117 19.74 15.36 -62.67
CA SER A 117 19.70 16.63 -61.95
C SER A 117 21.09 17.29 -61.84
N SER A 118 21.23 18.53 -62.33
CA SER A 118 22.31 19.50 -62.02
C SER A 118 23.68 19.34 -62.72
N ILE A 119 23.83 19.87 -63.94
CA ILE A 119 25.18 20.12 -64.53
C ILE A 119 25.79 21.42 -63.99
N CYS A 120 25.00 22.44 -63.65
CA CYS A 120 25.52 23.67 -63.03
C CYS A 120 25.57 23.51 -61.52
N ALA A 121 26.78 23.45 -60.96
CA ALA A 121 27.02 23.50 -59.53
C ALA A 121 27.01 24.97 -59.09
N TYR A 122 26.15 25.32 -58.13
CA TYR A 122 26.15 26.63 -57.49
C TYR A 122 26.63 26.47 -56.06
N GLN A 123 27.45 27.41 -55.58
CA GLN A 123 27.81 27.47 -54.17
C GLN A 123 26.75 28.26 -53.39
N TYR A 124 26.12 27.61 -52.44
CA TYR A 124 25.23 28.23 -51.47
C TYR A 124 25.95 28.24 -50.13
N VAL A 125 26.51 29.39 -49.77
CA VAL A 125 27.20 29.57 -48.48
C VAL A 125 26.15 29.74 -47.39
N GLY A 126 26.19 28.88 -46.39
CA GLY A 126 25.26 28.91 -45.26
C GLY A 126 25.46 27.70 -44.34
N CYS A 127 24.71 27.66 -43.25
CA CYS A 127 24.79 26.53 -42.33
C CYS A 127 24.03 25.32 -42.90
N SER A 128 24.72 24.20 -43.06
CA SER A 128 24.13 22.94 -43.52
C SER A 128 23.70 22.00 -42.38
N ASP A 129 23.92 22.39 -41.13
CA ASP A 129 23.60 21.61 -39.93
C ASP A 129 22.16 21.85 -39.48
N PRO A 130 21.27 20.83 -39.49
CA PRO A 130 19.89 20.96 -39.02
C PRO A 130 19.75 21.34 -37.54
N ALA A 131 20.82 21.22 -36.73
CA ALA A 131 20.81 21.58 -35.31
C ALA A 131 21.06 23.09 -35.06
N ALA A 132 21.51 23.84 -36.06
CA ALA A 132 21.72 25.28 -35.96
C ALA A 132 20.42 26.06 -36.24
N TYR A 133 20.24 27.23 -35.62
CA TYR A 133 19.02 28.02 -35.87
C TYR A 133 19.01 28.67 -37.27
N ASN A 134 20.20 28.91 -37.85
CA ASN A 134 20.35 29.47 -39.19
C ASN A 134 20.56 28.37 -40.25
N TYR A 135 20.05 27.16 -39.99
CA TYR A 135 20.05 26.05 -40.95
C TYR A 135 19.40 26.45 -42.28
N TRP A 136 20.10 26.16 -43.37
CA TRP A 136 19.61 26.36 -44.72
C TRP A 136 19.81 25.09 -45.54
N SER A 137 18.70 24.42 -45.85
CA SER A 137 18.68 23.08 -46.45
C SER A 137 19.33 22.96 -47.84
N ILE A 138 19.63 24.07 -48.50
CA ILE A 138 20.31 24.09 -49.81
C ILE A 138 21.78 24.52 -49.72
N ALA A 139 22.29 24.84 -48.52
CA ALA A 139 23.68 25.21 -48.32
C ALA A 139 24.62 24.04 -48.63
N ASN A 140 25.67 24.28 -49.42
CA ASN A 140 26.61 23.26 -49.89
C ASN A 140 28.07 23.71 -49.89
N ALA A 141 28.37 24.86 -49.27
CA ALA A 141 29.73 25.42 -49.19
C ALA A 141 29.96 26.16 -47.86
N GLY A 142 31.19 26.05 -47.33
CA GLY A 142 31.63 26.67 -46.08
C GLY A 142 31.92 25.66 -44.95
N SER A 143 32.63 26.09 -43.90
CA SER A 143 32.80 25.29 -42.69
C SER A 143 31.60 25.52 -41.76
N ASN A 144 30.94 24.44 -41.31
CA ASN A 144 29.80 24.58 -40.39
C ASN A 144 30.20 25.30 -39.09
N ALA A 145 31.45 25.18 -38.64
CA ALA A 145 31.92 25.77 -37.39
C ALA A 145 31.95 27.30 -37.36
N GLU A 146 32.11 27.98 -38.51
CA GLU A 146 32.18 29.45 -38.58
C GLU A 146 30.88 30.09 -39.09
N LEU A 147 30.00 29.30 -39.72
CA LEU A 147 28.76 29.77 -40.32
C LEU A 147 27.51 29.34 -39.54
N CYS A 148 27.55 28.24 -38.81
CA CYS A 148 26.42 27.78 -38.02
C CYS A 148 26.36 28.50 -36.68
N VAL A 149 25.18 29.03 -36.36
CA VAL A 149 24.90 29.59 -35.04
C VAL A 149 23.94 28.65 -34.33
N TYR A 150 24.39 28.16 -33.19
CA TYR A 150 23.68 27.17 -32.39
C TYR A 150 22.93 27.85 -31.25
N TRP A 151 21.84 27.21 -30.81
CA TRP A 151 21.14 27.61 -29.59
C TRP A 151 22.09 27.49 -28.40
N THR A 152 22.28 28.58 -27.68
CA THR A 152 22.82 28.47 -26.32
C THR A 152 21.70 27.96 -25.42
N THR A 153 21.93 26.83 -24.74
CA THR A 153 20.93 26.21 -23.86
C THR A 153 21.35 26.41 -22.41
N GLY A 154 20.37 26.69 -21.55
CA GLY A 154 20.59 26.88 -20.12
C GLY A 154 19.36 27.38 -19.41
N CYS A 155 19.55 28.06 -18.27
CA CYS A 155 18.44 28.53 -17.46
C CYS A 155 18.07 29.99 -17.79
N ASN A 156 16.91 30.19 -18.41
CA ASN A 156 16.33 31.52 -18.64
C ASN A 156 15.19 31.86 -17.66
N ALA A 157 15.05 31.13 -16.56
CA ALA A 157 14.02 31.38 -15.55
C ALA A 157 14.49 32.48 -14.56
N PRO A 158 13.81 33.64 -14.47
CA PRO A 158 14.26 34.76 -13.64
C PRO A 158 14.33 34.47 -12.13
N SER A 159 13.65 33.42 -11.66
CA SER A 159 13.63 33.00 -10.26
C SER A 159 14.72 31.97 -9.92
N ALA A 160 15.53 31.53 -10.89
CA ALA A 160 16.63 30.61 -10.66
C ALA A 160 17.88 31.36 -10.16
N THR A 161 18.67 30.71 -9.31
CA THR A 161 19.94 31.24 -8.80
C THR A 161 21.02 31.30 -9.88
N ASN A 162 20.91 30.45 -10.91
CA ASN A 162 21.80 30.42 -12.06
C ASN A 162 21.14 30.98 -13.34
N PHE A 163 20.18 31.91 -13.18
CA PHE A 163 19.56 32.62 -14.29
C PHE A 163 20.61 33.27 -15.21
N ASP A 164 20.54 32.97 -16.50
CA ASP A 164 21.34 33.59 -17.54
C ASP A 164 20.43 34.17 -18.64
N SER A 165 20.43 35.50 -18.75
CA SER A 165 19.66 36.20 -19.78
C SER A 165 20.23 36.03 -21.19
N ALA A 166 21.45 35.48 -21.33
CA ALA A 166 22.12 35.29 -22.61
C ALA A 166 21.79 33.95 -23.28
N VAL A 167 21.08 33.03 -22.60
CA VAL A 167 20.69 31.74 -23.19
C VAL A 167 19.45 31.85 -24.08
N ASP A 168 19.51 31.23 -25.25
CA ASP A 168 18.48 31.32 -26.29
C ASP A 168 17.32 30.32 -26.06
N ALA A 169 17.56 29.21 -25.34
CA ALA A 169 16.57 28.17 -25.10
C ALA A 169 16.68 27.51 -23.71
N TYR A 170 15.53 27.21 -23.09
CA TYR A 170 15.45 26.50 -21.82
C TYR A 170 15.90 25.04 -21.96
N ALA A 171 16.90 24.63 -21.17
CA ALA A 171 17.27 23.22 -21.01
C ALA A 171 16.55 22.62 -19.78
N PRO A 172 15.72 21.57 -19.92
CA PRO A 172 15.08 20.91 -18.78
C PRO A 172 16.10 20.45 -17.73
N GLY A 173 15.93 20.89 -16.49
CA GLY A 173 16.82 20.58 -15.37
C GLY A 173 18.09 21.42 -15.28
N SER A 174 18.28 22.42 -16.16
CA SER A 174 19.42 23.35 -16.08
C SER A 174 19.24 24.46 -15.05
N CYS A 175 18.02 24.71 -14.58
CA CYS A 175 17.76 25.75 -13.58
C CYS A 175 17.99 25.23 -12.16
N GLU A 176 18.84 25.95 -11.43
CA GLU A 176 19.01 25.81 -10.00
C GLU A 176 18.11 26.82 -9.30
N PHE A 177 17.27 26.36 -8.38
CA PHE A 177 16.41 27.24 -7.59
C PHE A 177 16.91 27.29 -6.16
N ALA A 178 16.85 28.47 -5.56
CA ALA A 178 17.07 28.61 -4.13
C ALA A 178 15.98 27.84 -3.38
N ILE A 179 16.38 26.97 -2.46
CA ILE A 179 15.47 26.29 -1.56
C ILE A 179 15.63 26.96 -0.21
N GLU A 180 14.62 27.73 0.19
CA GLU A 180 14.61 28.39 1.49
C GLU A 180 14.38 27.37 2.60
N GLY A 181 15.16 27.50 3.68
CA GLY A 181 14.97 26.74 4.89
C GLY A 181 16.01 27.08 5.94
N CYS A 182 15.90 26.46 7.10
CA CYS A 182 16.90 26.63 8.14
C CYS A 182 18.15 25.82 7.83
N VAL A 183 19.27 26.51 7.66
CA VAL A 183 20.57 25.89 7.37
C VAL A 183 21.37 25.57 8.65
N ASP A 184 20.88 26.02 9.81
CA ASP A 184 21.48 25.71 11.11
C ASP A 184 21.11 24.29 11.55
N PRO A 185 22.06 23.34 11.65
CA PRO A 185 21.79 21.96 12.05
C PRO A 185 21.32 21.80 13.50
N THR A 186 21.40 22.86 14.32
CA THR A 186 20.93 22.87 15.72
C THR A 186 19.50 23.37 15.87
N ALA A 187 18.90 23.90 14.79
CA ALA A 187 17.52 24.33 14.77
C ALA A 187 16.56 23.13 14.71
N LEU A 188 15.40 23.26 15.36
CA LEU A 188 14.34 22.27 15.37
C LEU A 188 13.73 22.06 13.97
N ASP A 189 13.71 23.13 13.17
CA ASP A 189 13.22 23.16 11.79
C ASP A 189 14.35 23.11 10.76
N PHE A 190 15.52 22.57 11.13
CA PHE A 190 16.64 22.37 10.21
C PHE A 190 16.21 21.59 8.97
N TYR A 191 16.56 22.12 7.79
CA TYR A 191 16.30 21.49 6.52
C TYR A 191 17.61 21.30 5.75
N ALA A 192 18.11 20.07 5.70
CA ALA A 192 19.36 19.72 5.02
C ALA A 192 19.35 20.01 3.51
N GLY A 193 18.17 20.15 2.90
CA GLY A 193 18.02 20.54 1.49
C GLY A 193 17.98 22.04 1.25
N ALA A 194 18.01 22.87 2.30
CA ALA A 194 18.02 24.32 2.16
C ALA A 194 19.33 24.78 1.52
N THR A 195 19.24 25.55 0.44
CA THR A 195 20.40 26.17 -0.20
C THR A 195 20.58 27.63 0.22
N VAL A 196 19.56 28.23 0.85
CA VAL A 196 19.60 29.58 1.41
C VAL A 196 18.86 29.65 2.75
N GLN A 197 19.32 30.52 3.65
CA GLN A 197 18.69 30.76 4.95
C GLN A 197 17.28 31.35 4.77
N ALA A 198 16.28 30.75 5.42
CA ALA A 198 14.91 31.24 5.40
C ALA A 198 14.80 32.68 5.92
N THR A 199 13.86 33.45 5.35
CA THR A 199 13.55 34.82 5.79
C THR A 199 12.94 34.83 7.20
N ALA A 200 12.18 33.79 7.55
CA ALA A 200 11.73 33.57 8.91
C ALA A 200 12.91 33.11 9.80
N PRO A 201 12.97 33.56 11.06
CA PRO A 201 13.99 33.08 11.98
C PRO A 201 13.80 31.58 12.25
N CYS A 202 14.91 30.85 12.36
CA CYS A 202 14.88 29.43 12.71
C CYS A 202 14.36 29.20 14.12
N VAL A 203 13.69 28.06 14.30
CA VAL A 203 13.20 27.63 15.60
C VAL A 203 14.37 27.01 16.36
N ALA A 204 14.91 27.74 17.34
CA ALA A 204 15.97 27.21 18.20
C ALA A 204 15.47 25.98 18.97
N SER A 205 16.32 24.96 19.11
CA SER A 205 16.04 23.85 20.03
C SER A 205 16.32 24.30 21.47
N VAL A 206 15.29 24.27 22.30
CA VAL A 206 15.38 24.53 23.75
C VAL A 206 15.07 23.22 24.45
N VAL A 207 16.11 22.59 24.97
CA VAL A 207 16.02 21.31 25.68
C VAL A 207 15.68 21.57 27.14
N GLY A 208 14.61 20.98 27.63
CA GLY A 208 14.16 21.09 29.02
C GLY A 208 13.00 20.15 29.32
N CYS A 209 12.56 20.08 30.57
CA CYS A 209 11.41 19.27 30.92
C CYS A 209 10.12 19.94 30.42
N MET A 210 9.33 19.23 29.63
CA MET A 210 8.07 19.75 29.07
C MET A 210 6.82 19.39 29.91
N ASP A 211 6.98 18.59 30.97
CA ASP A 211 5.87 18.19 31.84
C ASP A 211 5.61 19.24 32.93
N PRO A 212 4.44 19.90 32.93
CA PRO A 212 4.10 20.91 33.94
C PRO A 212 4.00 20.38 35.37
N ASN A 213 3.96 19.05 35.57
CA ASN A 213 3.96 18.43 36.89
C ASN A 213 5.36 18.12 37.42
N SER A 214 6.41 18.36 36.63
CA SER A 214 7.79 18.18 37.05
C SER A 214 8.31 19.35 37.86
N ALA A 215 9.23 19.10 38.79
CA ALA A 215 9.86 20.15 39.60
C ALA A 215 10.79 21.06 38.79
N ASP A 216 11.26 20.59 37.64
CA ASP A 216 12.16 21.28 36.71
C ASP A 216 11.48 21.62 35.37
N PHE A 217 10.14 21.76 35.37
CA PHE A 217 9.39 22.20 34.19
C PHE A 217 9.95 23.49 33.60
N ASP A 218 10.25 23.47 32.30
CA ASP A 218 10.68 24.61 31.52
C ASP A 218 9.64 24.95 30.45
N SER A 219 8.91 26.05 30.68
CA SER A 219 7.90 26.55 29.74
C SER A 219 8.45 27.01 28.38
N ALA A 220 9.76 27.23 28.26
CA ALA A 220 10.41 27.58 27.01
C ALA A 220 10.90 26.35 26.24
N ALA A 221 10.91 25.16 26.85
CA ALA A 221 11.37 23.93 26.21
C ALA A 221 10.43 23.52 25.07
N ASN A 222 11.03 23.19 23.92
CA ASN A 222 10.36 22.63 22.75
C ASN A 222 10.92 21.26 22.36
N VAL A 223 11.90 20.77 23.12
CA VAL A 223 12.46 19.42 23.04
C VAL A 223 12.52 18.87 24.46
N ASP A 224 11.86 17.74 24.70
CA ASP A 224 11.87 17.10 26.01
C ASP A 224 13.27 16.55 26.33
N ALA A 225 13.81 16.95 27.48
CA ALA A 225 15.08 16.46 27.98
C ALA A 225 15.03 14.96 28.36
N GLY A 226 13.83 14.42 28.62
CA GLY A 226 13.65 13.04 29.09
C GLY A 226 14.20 12.78 30.49
N THR A 227 14.67 13.82 31.18
CA THR A 227 15.26 13.79 32.51
C THR A 227 14.45 14.63 33.51
N CYS A 228 13.13 14.74 33.30
CA CYS A 228 12.23 15.46 34.20
C CYS A 228 12.36 14.96 35.65
N SER A 229 12.51 15.89 36.58
CA SER A 229 12.66 15.63 38.02
C SER A 229 11.30 15.58 38.70
N TYR A 230 10.78 14.38 38.94
CA TYR A 230 9.54 14.18 39.67
C TYR A 230 9.78 14.00 41.17
N ALA A 231 8.90 14.59 41.98
CA ALA A 231 8.86 14.32 43.41
C ALA A 231 8.52 12.83 43.63
N LYS A 232 9.32 12.12 44.42
CA LYS A 232 9.05 10.72 44.74
C LYS A 232 7.73 10.61 45.51
N THR A 233 6.80 9.80 45.03
CA THR A 233 5.51 9.56 45.69
C THR A 233 5.58 8.34 46.59
N GLY A 234 4.84 8.35 47.69
CA GLY A 234 4.73 7.24 48.63
C GLY A 234 4.04 7.67 49.92
N CYS A 235 3.98 6.79 50.92
CA CYS A 235 3.39 7.16 52.20
C CYS A 235 4.31 8.13 52.98
N THR A 236 3.83 9.35 53.21
CA THR A 236 4.55 10.39 53.96
C THR A 236 4.23 10.41 55.46
N ASP A 237 3.29 9.58 55.93
CA ASP A 237 2.94 9.51 57.34
C ASP A 237 3.92 8.60 58.09
N SER A 238 4.72 9.20 58.98
CA SER A 238 5.72 8.49 59.80
C SER A 238 5.14 7.45 60.77
N LEU A 239 3.83 7.47 61.01
CA LEU A 239 3.13 6.51 61.86
C LEU A 239 2.53 5.34 61.07
N ALA A 240 2.56 5.38 59.74
CA ALA A 240 2.05 4.30 58.90
C ALA A 240 3.02 3.12 58.83
N LEU A 241 2.48 1.92 58.62
CA LEU A 241 3.27 0.68 58.51
C LEU A 241 4.20 0.68 57.28
N ASN A 242 3.81 1.38 56.21
CA ASN A 242 4.54 1.48 54.95
C ASN A 242 5.13 2.88 54.70
N TYR A 243 5.45 3.62 55.76
CA TYR A 243 6.13 4.91 55.66
C TYR A 243 7.37 4.84 54.77
N ASP A 244 7.46 5.70 53.77
CA ASP A 244 8.62 5.85 52.89
C ASP A 244 9.35 7.15 53.22
N PRO A 245 10.53 7.10 53.87
CA PRO A 245 11.26 8.30 54.26
C PRO A 245 11.82 9.12 53.08
N LEU A 246 11.76 8.58 51.86
CA LEU A 246 12.16 9.28 50.65
C LEU A 246 10.96 9.86 49.88
N ALA A 247 9.73 9.54 50.28
CA ALA A 247 8.53 10.10 49.66
C ALA A 247 8.39 11.58 50.04
N GLN A 248 8.20 12.42 49.02
CA GLN A 248 8.00 13.87 49.16
C GLN A 248 6.52 14.23 49.07
N VAL A 249 5.73 13.40 48.38
CA VAL A 249 4.31 13.62 48.14
C VAL A 249 3.53 12.36 48.51
N GLY A 250 2.49 12.52 49.33
CA GLY A 250 1.58 11.45 49.71
C GLY A 250 0.74 10.98 48.52
N ASP A 251 0.78 9.68 48.24
CA ASP A 251 -0.03 9.04 47.18
C ASP A 251 -1.30 8.35 47.70
N GLY A 252 -1.58 8.47 49.01
CA GLY A 252 -2.71 7.80 49.66
C GLY A 252 -2.48 6.32 49.94
N SER A 253 -1.27 5.79 49.72
CA SER A 253 -0.94 4.38 50.00
C SER A 253 -0.75 4.06 51.49
N CYS A 254 -0.84 5.03 52.39
CA CYS A 254 -0.55 4.85 53.82
C CYS A 254 -1.46 3.80 54.47
N ILE A 255 -0.85 2.78 55.06
CA ILE A 255 -1.52 1.74 55.85
C ILE A 255 -1.39 2.13 57.33
N ALA A 256 -2.53 2.41 57.97
CA ALA A 256 -2.58 2.74 59.39
C ALA A 256 -1.96 1.63 60.24
N LEU A 257 -1.05 1.99 61.15
CA LEU A 257 -0.46 1.02 62.07
C LEU A 257 -1.46 0.67 63.18
N VAL A 258 -1.84 -0.61 63.27
CA VAL A 258 -2.71 -1.15 64.31
C VAL A 258 -1.96 -2.25 65.04
N GLU A 259 -1.58 -1.96 66.28
CA GLU A 259 -0.90 -2.91 67.14
C GLU A 259 -1.91 -3.84 67.84
N GLY A 260 -1.59 -5.13 67.90
CA GLY A 260 -2.43 -6.13 68.55
C GLY A 260 -1.89 -7.54 68.35
N CYS A 261 -2.65 -8.56 68.77
CA CYS A 261 -2.29 -9.94 68.46
C CYS A 261 -2.72 -10.27 67.03
N VAL A 262 -1.77 -10.53 66.15
CA VAL A 262 -2.02 -10.87 64.73
C VAL A 262 -2.08 -12.37 64.49
N ILE A 263 -2.08 -13.18 65.55
CA ILE A 263 -2.01 -14.63 65.49
C ILE A 263 -3.37 -15.22 65.91
N PRO A 264 -4.15 -15.82 64.98
CA PRO A 264 -5.51 -16.33 65.27
C PRO A 264 -5.62 -17.33 66.44
N GLY A 265 -4.55 -18.08 66.70
CA GLY A 265 -4.51 -19.12 67.75
C GLY A 265 -4.41 -18.61 69.20
N PHE A 266 -4.61 -17.32 69.44
CA PHE A 266 -4.60 -16.72 70.78
C PHE A 266 -5.95 -16.06 71.09
N ASP A 267 -6.35 -16.06 72.36
CA ASP A 267 -7.62 -15.47 72.80
C ASP A 267 -7.67 -13.96 72.53
N GLU A 268 -6.51 -13.29 72.51
CA GLU A 268 -6.39 -11.85 72.25
C GLU A 268 -6.29 -11.47 70.76
N TYR A 269 -6.49 -12.42 69.83
CA TYR A 269 -6.41 -12.16 68.39
C TYR A 269 -7.31 -11.00 67.96
N ALA A 270 -6.72 -10.02 67.27
CA ALA A 270 -7.40 -8.86 66.73
C ALA A 270 -7.28 -8.89 65.19
N PRO A 271 -8.38 -9.10 64.45
CA PRO A 271 -8.34 -9.25 62.99
C PRO A 271 -7.91 -7.98 62.26
N ASP A 272 -8.07 -6.81 62.89
CA ASP A 272 -7.68 -5.52 62.32
C ASP A 272 -6.23 -5.13 62.68
N ALA A 273 -5.55 -5.91 63.53
CA ALA A 273 -4.15 -5.66 63.87
C ALA A 273 -3.24 -6.08 62.72
N ASN A 274 -2.25 -5.24 62.41
CA ASN A 274 -1.28 -5.48 61.34
C ASN A 274 0.18 -5.42 61.82
N LYS A 275 0.39 -5.24 63.13
CA LYS A 275 1.69 -5.39 63.79
C LYS A 275 1.52 -6.10 65.13
N LEU A 276 2.31 -7.15 65.35
CA LEU A 276 2.35 -7.85 66.63
C LEU A 276 2.91 -6.91 67.71
N ALA A 277 2.11 -6.58 68.71
CA ALA A 277 2.58 -5.86 69.90
C ALA A 277 3.23 -6.83 70.89
N ASP A 278 4.27 -6.37 71.60
CA ASP A 278 4.96 -7.16 72.61
C ASP A 278 4.00 -7.57 73.73
N GLY A 279 3.84 -8.89 73.91
CA GLY A 279 2.91 -9.45 74.89
C GLY A 279 1.43 -9.37 74.50
N ALA A 280 1.09 -8.96 73.27
CA ALA A 280 -0.31 -8.88 72.83
C ALA A 280 -0.97 -10.26 72.67
N CYS A 281 -0.18 -11.30 72.35
CA CYS A 281 -0.63 -12.69 72.31
C CYS A 281 -0.18 -13.40 73.60
N ALA A 282 -0.97 -13.31 74.67
CA ALA A 282 -0.58 -13.80 75.98
C ALA A 282 -1.15 -15.20 76.26
N THR A 283 -2.38 -15.46 75.79
CA THR A 283 -3.12 -16.68 76.11
C THR A 283 -3.40 -17.48 74.85
N ALA A 284 -2.71 -18.61 74.68
CA ALA A 284 -2.98 -19.51 73.56
C ALA A 284 -4.35 -20.18 73.74
N LYS A 285 -5.15 -20.21 72.66
CA LYS A 285 -6.42 -20.93 72.65
C LYS A 285 -6.19 -22.40 72.97
N VAL A 286 -6.93 -22.92 73.95
CA VAL A 286 -6.97 -24.35 74.23
C VAL A 286 -8.20 -24.91 73.53
N TYR A 287 -7.99 -25.70 72.50
CA TYR A 287 -9.08 -26.30 71.74
C TYR A 287 -9.58 -27.58 72.41
N GLY A 288 -10.90 -27.75 72.42
CA GLY A 288 -11.54 -28.97 72.92
C GLY A 288 -13.05 -28.82 73.03
N CYS A 289 -13.74 -29.92 73.36
CA CYS A 289 -15.18 -29.86 73.56
C CYS A 289 -15.51 -29.20 74.91
N ARG A 290 -16.26 -28.10 74.89
CA ARG A 290 -16.70 -27.39 76.12
C ARG A 290 -18.03 -27.90 76.67
N ASP A 291 -18.71 -28.77 75.93
CA ASP A 291 -19.93 -29.42 76.41
C ASP A 291 -19.59 -30.49 77.46
N SER A 292 -20.01 -30.26 78.70
CA SER A 292 -19.82 -31.19 79.82
C SER A 292 -20.52 -32.54 79.65
N ALA A 293 -21.48 -32.65 78.71
CA ALA A 293 -22.16 -33.89 78.38
C ALA A 293 -21.44 -34.70 77.29
N ALA A 294 -20.35 -34.18 76.70
CA ALA A 294 -19.56 -34.91 75.72
C ALA A 294 -18.57 -35.88 76.37
N ALA A 295 -18.36 -37.04 75.74
CA ALA A 295 -17.41 -38.05 76.18
C ALA A 295 -15.94 -37.57 76.12
N ASN A 296 -15.65 -36.56 75.31
CA ASN A 296 -14.35 -35.91 75.18
C ASN A 296 -14.34 -34.45 75.70
N TYR A 297 -15.19 -34.14 76.68
CA TYR A 297 -15.19 -32.84 77.37
C TYR A 297 -13.80 -32.47 77.91
N ASN A 298 -13.38 -31.22 77.66
CA ASN A 298 -12.15 -30.64 78.19
C ASN A 298 -12.47 -29.35 78.95
N ALA A 299 -12.42 -29.42 80.29
CA ALA A 299 -12.67 -28.26 81.17
C ALA A 299 -11.65 -27.12 81.01
N ALA A 300 -10.49 -27.38 80.40
CA ALA A 300 -9.49 -26.35 80.12
C ALA A 300 -9.65 -25.72 78.74
N ALA A 301 -10.62 -26.15 77.92
CA ALA A 301 -10.83 -25.60 76.58
C ALA A 301 -11.39 -24.17 76.64
N THR A 302 -10.71 -23.25 75.95
CA THR A 302 -11.11 -21.84 75.80
C THR A 302 -11.80 -21.57 74.47
N ALA A 303 -11.61 -22.44 73.47
CA ALA A 303 -12.22 -22.36 72.14
C ALA A 303 -12.79 -23.72 71.70
N ASP A 304 -13.92 -23.71 71.01
CA ASP A 304 -14.53 -24.94 70.49
C ASP A 304 -13.77 -25.45 69.26
N GLN A 305 -13.92 -26.75 68.98
CA GLN A 305 -13.20 -27.41 67.91
C GLN A 305 -13.64 -26.97 66.49
N ALA A 306 -14.81 -26.34 66.36
CA ALA A 306 -15.22 -25.68 65.12
C ALA A 306 -14.32 -24.45 64.81
N GLU A 307 -13.92 -23.69 65.82
CA GLU A 307 -13.03 -22.53 65.67
C GLU A 307 -11.61 -22.95 65.26
N TRP A 308 -11.14 -24.10 65.74
CA TRP A 308 -9.86 -24.67 65.30
C TRP A 308 -9.83 -24.96 63.80
N ALA A 309 -10.94 -25.45 63.25
CA ALA A 309 -11.07 -25.78 61.84
C ALA A 309 -11.08 -24.54 60.94
N GLU A 310 -11.58 -23.41 61.45
CA GLU A 310 -11.49 -22.11 60.77
C GLU A 310 -10.04 -21.56 60.77
N ASP A 311 -9.32 -21.73 61.89
CA ASP A 311 -7.92 -21.32 62.01
C ASP A 311 -6.94 -22.27 61.26
N HIS A 312 -7.36 -23.52 60.94
CA HIS A 312 -6.54 -24.55 60.29
C HIS A 312 -7.30 -25.30 59.18
N PRO A 313 -7.61 -24.64 58.05
CA PRO A 313 -8.50 -25.17 57.00
C PRO A 313 -7.95 -26.39 56.24
N THR A 314 -6.69 -26.76 56.46
CA THR A 314 -6.01 -27.88 55.77
C THR A 314 -5.98 -29.17 56.59
N LEU A 315 -6.44 -29.16 57.84
CA LEU A 315 -6.48 -30.33 58.72
C LEU A 315 -7.89 -30.92 58.77
N ARG A 316 -7.97 -32.27 58.75
CA ARG A 316 -9.25 -33.02 58.73
C ARG A 316 -10.09 -32.68 59.97
N GLN A 317 -11.31 -32.20 59.73
CA GLN A 317 -12.28 -31.75 60.74
C GLN A 317 -12.84 -32.91 61.60
N ASP A 318 -12.75 -34.14 61.12
CA ASP A 318 -13.40 -35.33 61.69
C ASP A 318 -12.71 -35.89 62.94
N LEU A 319 -11.50 -35.43 63.29
CA LEU A 319 -10.69 -36.09 64.34
C LEU A 319 -10.97 -35.59 65.78
N PHE A 320 -11.75 -34.53 65.96
CA PHE A 320 -11.88 -33.89 67.29
C PHE A 320 -13.31 -33.43 67.68
N ALA A 321 -14.36 -33.86 66.97
CA ALA A 321 -15.78 -33.52 67.25
C ALA A 321 -16.16 -33.76 68.71
N CYS A 322 -17.06 -32.93 69.28
CA CYS A 322 -17.74 -33.26 70.52
C CYS A 322 -18.45 -34.61 70.34
N VAL A 323 -17.96 -35.64 71.02
CA VAL A 323 -18.51 -36.99 70.95
C VAL A 323 -19.65 -37.07 71.96
N PRO A 324 -20.92 -37.28 71.55
CA PRO A 324 -22.00 -37.44 72.51
C PRO A 324 -21.70 -38.58 73.50
N ALA A 325 -21.97 -38.37 74.79
CA ALA A 325 -21.93 -39.46 75.76
C ALA A 325 -23.08 -40.44 75.47
N VAL A 326 -22.73 -41.62 74.93
CA VAL A 326 -23.67 -42.70 74.68
C VAL A 326 -23.44 -43.76 75.75
N TYR A 327 -24.41 -43.90 76.65
CA TYR A 327 -24.35 -44.88 77.73
C TYR A 327 -24.68 -46.28 77.24
N GLY A 328 -23.89 -47.24 77.72
CA GLY A 328 -24.18 -48.66 77.62
C GLY A 328 -22.93 -49.50 77.71
N CYS A 329 -23.11 -50.80 77.59
CA CYS A 329 -22.00 -51.74 77.63
C CYS A 329 -21.64 -52.21 76.23
N MET A 330 -20.34 -52.28 75.90
CA MET A 330 -19.89 -52.85 74.62
C MET A 330 -19.89 -54.40 74.62
N ALA A 331 -20.13 -55.01 75.78
CA ALA A 331 -20.27 -56.46 75.91
C ALA A 331 -21.68 -56.90 75.49
N SER A 332 -21.78 -57.74 74.45
CA SER A 332 -23.05 -58.22 73.89
C SER A 332 -23.93 -59.04 74.84
N GLN A 333 -23.40 -59.35 76.03
CA GLN A 333 -24.07 -60.15 77.07
C GLN A 333 -24.67 -59.29 78.19
N ALA A 334 -24.48 -57.96 78.16
CA ALA A 334 -25.08 -57.03 79.09
C ALA A 334 -26.51 -56.68 78.68
N VAL A 335 -27.41 -56.48 79.65
CA VAL A 335 -28.82 -56.12 79.37
C VAL A 335 -28.94 -54.71 78.76
N ASN A 336 -28.03 -53.80 79.12
CA ASN A 336 -27.87 -52.48 78.51
C ASN A 336 -26.74 -52.46 77.47
N PHE A 337 -26.60 -53.52 76.67
CA PHE A 337 -25.67 -53.56 75.55
C PHE A 337 -25.97 -52.45 74.56
N ASN A 338 -24.97 -51.60 74.29
CA ASN A 338 -25.03 -50.57 73.28
C ASN A 338 -23.71 -50.62 72.48
N PRO A 339 -23.74 -51.10 71.22
CA PRO A 339 -22.54 -51.20 70.41
C PRO A 339 -21.95 -49.82 70.04
N SER A 340 -22.71 -48.74 70.26
CA SER A 340 -22.30 -47.36 70.06
C SER A 340 -21.93 -46.65 71.36
N ALA A 341 -21.78 -47.37 72.49
CA ALA A 341 -21.40 -46.77 73.76
C ALA A 341 -20.02 -46.11 73.71
N THR A 342 -19.95 -44.84 74.12
CA THR A 342 -18.71 -44.05 74.17
C THR A 342 -18.12 -43.97 75.59
N LEU A 343 -18.89 -44.37 76.62
CA LEU A 343 -18.45 -44.55 78.01
C LEU A 343 -18.80 -45.98 78.49
N PRO A 344 -17.81 -46.90 78.63
CA PRO A 344 -18.09 -48.29 78.97
C PRO A 344 -18.38 -48.50 80.47
N GLY A 345 -19.55 -49.04 80.80
CA GLY A 345 -19.88 -49.51 82.16
C GLY A 345 -19.13 -50.79 82.56
N SER A 346 -19.01 -51.07 83.86
CA SER A 346 -18.34 -52.29 84.35
C SER A 346 -19.35 -53.43 84.57
N MET A 347 -19.01 -54.65 84.12
CA MET A 347 -19.84 -55.84 84.29
C MET A 347 -19.63 -56.46 85.67
N THR A 348 -20.72 -56.79 86.37
CA THR A 348 -20.69 -57.61 87.60
C THR A 348 -21.10 -59.07 87.37
N GLY A 349 -21.58 -59.43 86.18
CA GLY A 349 -21.92 -60.81 85.77
C GLY A 349 -22.68 -60.89 84.44
N PRO A 350 -22.77 -62.08 83.80
CA PRO A 350 -23.53 -62.28 82.56
C PRO A 350 -25.05 -62.18 82.82
N GLY A 351 -25.76 -61.39 82.00
CA GLY A 351 -27.20 -61.18 82.13
C GLY A 351 -27.62 -60.06 83.10
N GLU A 352 -26.67 -59.31 83.66
CA GLU A 352 -26.93 -58.13 84.49
C GLU A 352 -26.66 -56.83 83.72
N PRO A 353 -27.36 -55.70 84.04
CA PRO A 353 -27.00 -54.40 83.50
C PRO A 353 -25.64 -53.96 84.06
N CYS A 354 -24.78 -53.39 83.21
CA CYS A 354 -23.55 -52.78 83.68
C CYS A 354 -23.88 -51.55 84.53
N THR A 355 -23.22 -51.42 85.67
CA THR A 355 -23.37 -50.25 86.54
C THR A 355 -22.33 -49.20 86.17
N PHE A 356 -22.75 -47.95 86.12
CA PHE A 356 -21.85 -46.81 86.04
C PHE A 356 -21.57 -46.38 87.48
N PHE A 357 -20.31 -46.40 87.90
CA PHE A 357 -19.93 -45.79 89.17
C PHE A 357 -20.02 -44.27 88.98
N TYR A 358 -21.21 -43.70 89.22
CA TYR A 358 -21.33 -42.26 89.39
C TYR A 358 -21.13 -41.92 90.86
N GLU A 359 -19.98 -41.32 91.18
CA GLU A 359 -19.94 -40.37 92.28
C GLU A 359 -20.80 -39.17 91.87
N ALA A 360 -21.88 -38.97 92.64
CA ALA A 360 -22.68 -37.75 92.79
C ALA A 360 -23.45 -37.21 91.56
N ASP A 361 -24.72 -37.58 91.46
CA ASP A 361 -25.77 -36.70 90.90
C ASP A 361 -26.07 -35.54 91.87
N PRO A 362 -26.30 -34.30 91.38
CA PRO A 362 -27.23 -33.34 91.97
C PRO A 362 -28.63 -33.42 91.31
N PRO A 363 -29.67 -32.79 91.89
CA PRO A 363 -30.98 -33.41 92.07
C PRO A 363 -31.95 -33.28 90.89
N ALA A 364 -32.87 -34.24 90.87
CA ALA A 364 -34.04 -34.37 90.03
C ALA A 364 -34.80 -33.07 89.72
N SER A 365 -35.17 -32.91 88.45
CA SER A 365 -36.40 -32.24 88.05
C SER A 365 -37.25 -33.14 87.16
N SER A 366 -38.43 -33.45 87.68
CA SER A 366 -39.59 -34.09 87.08
C SER A 366 -39.84 -33.84 85.59
N ALA A 367 -40.02 -34.92 84.83
CA ALA A 367 -41.13 -35.05 83.88
C ALA A 367 -41.25 -36.53 83.46
N SER A 368 -42.24 -37.21 84.02
CA SER A 368 -42.90 -38.35 83.37
C SER A 368 -43.67 -37.81 82.17
N ASP A 369 -43.48 -38.39 80.97
CA ASP A 369 -44.59 -39.02 80.22
C ASP A 369 -44.17 -39.52 78.84
N GLU A 370 -44.81 -40.63 78.49
CA GLU A 370 -45.10 -41.18 77.16
C GLU A 370 -43.96 -41.59 76.20
N ILE A 371 -43.77 -42.92 76.19
CA ILE A 371 -43.73 -43.68 74.94
C ILE A 371 -45.01 -43.34 74.13
N ASP A 372 -44.90 -42.51 73.10
CA ASP A 372 -45.88 -42.48 72.01
C ASP A 372 -45.21 -42.63 70.65
N HIS A 373 -45.87 -43.44 69.84
CA HIS A 373 -45.50 -43.94 68.54
C HIS A 373 -46.15 -43.01 67.49
N VAL A 374 -45.47 -41.94 67.06
CA VAL A 374 -45.89 -41.22 65.85
C VAL A 374 -44.77 -41.22 64.82
N ARG A 375 -44.92 -42.16 63.90
CA ARG A 375 -44.38 -42.11 62.54
C ARG A 375 -45.02 -40.90 61.83
N GLY A 376 -44.24 -39.84 61.68
CA GLY A 376 -44.54 -38.69 60.83
C GLY A 376 -43.23 -38.01 60.46
N GLY A 377 -42.49 -38.61 59.53
CA GLY A 377 -41.24 -38.05 59.05
C GLY A 377 -41.49 -36.69 58.41
N VAL A 378 -40.95 -35.64 59.00
CA VAL A 378 -40.84 -34.31 58.40
C VAL A 378 -39.85 -34.43 57.24
N GLY A 379 -40.23 -34.03 56.02
CA GLY A 379 -39.40 -34.19 54.82
C GLY A 379 -39.95 -33.47 53.60
N CYS A 380 -39.10 -33.21 52.60
CA CYS A 380 -39.49 -32.48 51.40
C CYS A 380 -40.36 -33.33 50.48
N THR A 381 -41.55 -32.85 50.11
CA THR A 381 -42.48 -33.55 49.21
C THR A 381 -42.40 -33.09 47.76
N ASP A 382 -41.47 -32.20 47.42
CA ASP A 382 -41.25 -31.74 46.03
C ASP A 382 -40.29 -32.67 45.30
N ALA A 383 -40.77 -33.34 44.25
CA ALA A 383 -39.99 -34.29 43.45
C ALA A 383 -38.82 -33.64 42.68
N ALA A 384 -38.77 -32.31 42.59
CA ALA A 384 -37.65 -31.58 42.00
C ALA A 384 -36.51 -31.28 43.01
N ALA A 385 -36.72 -31.49 44.30
CA ALA A 385 -35.70 -31.25 45.33
C ALA A 385 -34.74 -32.44 45.49
N ALA A 386 -33.48 -32.15 45.82
CA ALA A 386 -32.44 -33.15 46.02
C ALA A 386 -32.66 -34.03 47.27
N ASN A 387 -33.40 -33.54 48.27
CA ASN A 387 -33.78 -34.27 49.48
C ASN A 387 -35.26 -34.69 49.49
N PHE A 388 -35.84 -34.94 48.31
CA PHE A 388 -37.21 -35.44 48.17
C PHE A 388 -37.44 -36.76 48.90
N ASP A 389 -38.49 -36.83 49.72
CA ASP A 389 -38.98 -38.04 50.37
C ASP A 389 -40.44 -38.31 50.02
N SER A 390 -40.65 -39.39 49.24
CA SER A 390 -41.97 -39.86 48.82
C SER A 390 -42.89 -40.35 49.95
N GLN A 391 -42.39 -40.48 51.18
CA GLN A 391 -43.12 -40.97 52.36
C GLN A 391 -43.43 -39.87 53.39
N ALA A 392 -43.04 -38.61 53.16
CA ALA A 392 -43.30 -37.50 54.07
C ALA A 392 -44.80 -37.10 54.06
N THR A 393 -45.37 -36.80 55.24
CA THR A 393 -46.82 -36.55 55.43
C THR A 393 -47.17 -35.16 55.93
N VAL A 394 -46.18 -34.31 56.26
CA VAL A 394 -46.36 -32.91 56.66
C VAL A 394 -45.50 -32.03 55.75
N ALA A 395 -46.14 -31.17 54.95
CA ALA A 395 -45.45 -30.32 53.98
C ALA A 395 -44.89 -29.06 54.66
N THR A 396 -43.58 -29.02 54.88
CA THR A 396 -42.84 -27.78 55.11
C THR A 396 -41.81 -27.64 53.99
N ASN A 397 -42.21 -27.03 52.87
CA ASN A 397 -41.33 -26.84 51.70
C ASN A 397 -40.10 -25.96 52.01
N ASP A 398 -40.07 -25.32 53.18
CA ASP A 398 -38.96 -24.50 53.68
C ASP A 398 -37.68 -25.32 53.98
N GLN A 399 -37.77 -26.66 54.03
CA GLN A 399 -36.64 -27.58 54.23
C GLN A 399 -36.22 -28.32 52.94
N CYS A 400 -36.83 -28.01 51.79
CA CYS A 400 -36.45 -28.60 50.51
C CYS A 400 -35.09 -28.05 50.04
N VAL A 401 -34.18 -28.92 49.64
CA VAL A 401 -32.84 -28.56 49.14
C VAL A 401 -32.86 -28.62 47.62
N TYR A 402 -32.65 -27.47 46.97
CA TYR A 402 -32.55 -27.36 45.52
C TYR A 402 -31.11 -27.05 45.14
N ALA A 403 -30.49 -27.96 44.38
CA ALA A 403 -29.14 -27.78 43.87
C ALA A 403 -29.19 -26.88 42.63
N GLY A 404 -28.45 -25.76 42.64
CA GLY A 404 -28.41 -24.82 41.53
C GLY A 404 -27.48 -23.64 41.83
N CYS A 405 -27.33 -22.71 40.88
CA CYS A 405 -26.43 -21.58 41.05
C CYS A 405 -27.12 -20.35 41.62
N ASN A 406 -26.83 -19.96 42.86
CA ASN A 406 -27.44 -18.78 43.47
C ASN A 406 -26.65 -17.46 43.23
N VAL A 407 -25.69 -17.45 42.29
CA VAL A 407 -24.90 -16.26 41.94
C VAL A 407 -25.65 -15.44 40.89
N PRO A 408 -26.19 -14.25 41.20
CA PRO A 408 -27.10 -13.51 40.31
C PRO A 408 -26.51 -13.10 38.96
N ALA A 409 -25.18 -13.08 38.84
CA ALA A 409 -24.45 -12.75 37.62
C ALA A 409 -24.02 -13.98 36.82
N SER A 410 -24.32 -15.21 37.29
CA SER A 410 -23.99 -16.44 36.56
C SER A 410 -25.02 -16.71 35.45
N PRO A 411 -24.60 -17.20 34.26
CA PRO A 411 -25.53 -17.63 33.20
C PRO A 411 -26.44 -18.79 33.62
N ASP A 412 -26.04 -19.60 34.62
CA ASP A 412 -26.82 -20.72 35.16
C ASP A 412 -27.57 -20.35 36.47
N PHE A 413 -27.88 -19.06 36.67
CA PHE A 413 -28.53 -18.57 37.88
C PHE A 413 -29.93 -19.18 38.09
N ASP A 414 -30.14 -19.79 39.25
CA ASP A 414 -31.42 -20.27 39.76
C ASP A 414 -31.73 -19.58 41.09
N ALA A 415 -32.74 -18.71 41.08
CA ALA A 415 -33.21 -17.97 42.25
C ALA A 415 -33.80 -18.86 43.35
N SER A 416 -34.06 -20.14 43.06
CA SER A 416 -34.66 -21.13 43.95
C SER A 416 -33.61 -22.01 44.64
N ALA A 417 -32.33 -21.91 44.23
CA ALA A 417 -31.26 -22.75 44.75
C ALA A 417 -30.81 -22.31 46.16
N ASN A 418 -30.83 -23.25 47.09
CA ASN A 418 -30.41 -23.03 48.49
C ASN A 418 -29.29 -23.96 48.96
N ALA A 419 -28.73 -24.78 48.06
CA ALA A 419 -27.48 -25.50 48.26
C ALA A 419 -26.58 -25.41 47.01
N ARG A 420 -25.26 -25.31 47.24
CA ARG A 420 -24.26 -25.16 46.18
C ARG A 420 -24.05 -26.50 45.46
N ALA A 421 -24.11 -26.49 44.13
CA ALA A 421 -23.83 -27.66 43.30
C ALA A 421 -22.35 -28.11 43.47
N ASP A 422 -22.10 -29.43 43.59
CA ASP A 422 -20.74 -29.97 43.70
C ASP A 422 -20.06 -30.13 42.32
N ALA A 423 -18.75 -30.43 42.33
CA ALA A 423 -17.91 -30.45 41.14
C ALA A 423 -18.27 -31.52 40.09
N ASP A 424 -19.19 -32.46 40.37
CA ASP A 424 -19.60 -33.52 39.43
C ASP A 424 -20.92 -33.21 38.69
N SER A 425 -21.55 -32.07 38.95
CA SER A 425 -22.89 -31.72 38.43
C SER A 425 -22.90 -30.88 37.14
N GLY A 426 -21.74 -30.45 36.63
CA GLY A 426 -21.62 -29.71 35.36
C GLY A 426 -22.19 -28.28 35.36
N ILE A 427 -22.56 -27.73 36.52
CA ILE A 427 -23.14 -26.38 36.70
C ILE A 427 -22.02 -25.36 36.96
N ALA A 428 -21.92 -24.31 36.12
CA ALA A 428 -20.84 -23.33 36.22
C ALA A 428 -21.21 -22.13 37.12
N CYS A 429 -20.78 -22.15 38.38
CA CYS A 429 -21.04 -21.06 39.35
C CYS A 429 -19.91 -20.02 39.47
N ALA A 430 -19.50 -19.43 38.36
CA ALA A 430 -18.55 -18.32 38.36
C ALA A 430 -19.16 -17.07 37.69
N PRO A 431 -18.91 -15.86 38.22
CA PRO A 431 -19.24 -14.63 37.52
C PRO A 431 -18.47 -14.56 36.19
N PRO A 432 -19.03 -13.92 35.14
CA PRO A 432 -18.36 -13.79 33.86
C PRO A 432 -17.03 -13.06 34.01
N VAL A 433 -15.98 -13.64 33.43
CA VAL A 433 -14.67 -12.99 33.34
C VAL A 433 -14.73 -12.09 32.12
N HIS A 434 -14.87 -10.79 32.36
CA HIS A 434 -14.91 -9.78 31.31
C HIS A 434 -13.52 -9.55 30.73
N GLY A 435 -13.37 -9.76 29.43
CA GLY A 435 -12.12 -9.55 28.69
C GLY A 435 -12.38 -9.49 27.20
N CYS A 436 -11.35 -9.34 26.37
CA CYS A 436 -11.54 -9.44 24.93
C CYS A 436 -11.70 -10.91 24.53
N THR A 437 -12.77 -11.24 23.80
CA THR A 437 -13.09 -12.61 23.37
C THR A 437 -12.75 -12.87 21.89
N ASP A 438 -12.37 -11.84 21.14
CA ASP A 438 -11.96 -11.96 19.74
C ASP A 438 -10.47 -12.32 19.64
N ALA A 439 -10.18 -13.54 19.16
CA ALA A 439 -8.82 -14.03 18.97
C ALA A 439 -7.99 -13.25 17.93
N ALA A 440 -8.62 -12.38 17.14
CA ALA A 440 -7.96 -11.51 16.17
C ALA A 440 -7.62 -10.11 16.72
N ALA A 441 -8.10 -9.74 17.92
CA ALA A 441 -7.84 -8.45 18.53
C ALA A 441 -6.43 -8.37 19.16
N LEU A 442 -5.83 -7.18 19.12
CA LEU A 442 -4.46 -6.95 19.62
C LEU A 442 -4.29 -7.19 21.12
N ASN A 443 -5.37 -7.05 21.89
CA ASN A 443 -5.38 -7.24 23.34
C ASN A 443 -6.05 -8.56 23.78
N TYR A 444 -6.16 -9.54 22.87
CA TYR A 444 -6.58 -10.89 23.24
C TYR A 444 -5.46 -11.65 23.97
N VAL A 445 -5.78 -12.16 25.17
CA VAL A 445 -4.83 -12.92 26.01
C VAL A 445 -5.25 -14.39 26.07
N VAL A 446 -4.46 -15.26 25.42
CA VAL A 446 -4.69 -16.72 25.42
C VAL A 446 -4.59 -17.26 26.86
N GLY A 447 -5.64 -17.94 27.32
CA GLY A 447 -5.68 -18.58 28.65
C GLY A 447 -6.20 -17.70 29.80
N ALA A 448 -6.62 -16.45 29.53
CA ALA A 448 -7.17 -15.55 30.54
C ALA A 448 -8.59 -15.91 31.03
N GLY A 449 -9.23 -16.93 30.44
CA GLY A 449 -10.55 -17.42 30.87
C GLY A 449 -11.72 -16.48 30.61
N ALA A 450 -11.53 -15.42 29.80
CA ALA A 450 -12.58 -14.47 29.46
C ALA A 450 -13.71 -15.15 28.67
N ASN A 451 -14.94 -15.07 29.20
CA ASN A 451 -16.14 -15.69 28.63
C ASN A 451 -17.28 -14.69 28.36
N ALA A 452 -17.05 -13.41 28.63
CA ALA A 452 -17.92 -12.30 28.26
C ALA A 452 -17.07 -11.15 27.69
N ASP A 453 -17.49 -10.59 26.55
CA ASP A 453 -16.79 -9.44 25.96
C ASP A 453 -16.96 -8.20 26.84
N SER A 454 -15.86 -7.53 27.12
CA SER A 454 -15.83 -6.25 27.85
C SER A 454 -16.17 -5.04 26.96
N GLY A 455 -16.30 -5.22 25.65
CA GLY A 455 -16.55 -4.13 24.69
C GLY A 455 -15.29 -3.30 24.36
N HIS A 456 -14.12 -3.77 24.81
CA HIS A 456 -12.83 -3.08 24.67
C HIS A 456 -11.81 -3.88 23.84
N CYS A 457 -12.26 -4.72 22.90
CA CYS A 457 -11.36 -5.37 21.94
C CYS A 457 -10.72 -4.33 21.01
N ALA A 458 -9.39 -4.25 21.02
CA ALA A 458 -8.63 -3.35 20.16
C ALA A 458 -8.44 -4.00 18.79
N VAL A 459 -9.08 -3.43 17.76
CA VAL A 459 -8.94 -3.83 16.36
C VAL A 459 -7.84 -3.03 15.67
N LEU A 460 -7.15 -3.67 14.72
CA LEU A 460 -6.17 -3.04 13.81
C LEU A 460 -6.83 -2.04 12.84
#